data_AF-A0A920J781-F1
#
_entry.id   AF-A0A920J781-F1
#
_cell.length_a   1.000
_cell.length_b   1.000
_cell.length_c   1.000
_cell.angle_alpha   90.00
_cell.angle_beta   90.00
_cell.angle_gamma   90.00
#
_symmetry.space_group_name_H-M   'P 1'
#
loop_
_entity.id
_entity.type
_entity.pdbx_description
1 polymer ?
#
loop_
_entity_poly.entity_id
_entity_poly.type
_entity_poly.pdbx_seq_one_letter_code
_entity_poly.pdbx_strand_id
1 'polypeptide(L)'
;MKFTVDATDETKSIRSLVAAPEFESGLEFFVNKLGFKIVMISPADNPNYAILNRDQFTIALDKSAKAQPLSIEIPIEDQSLIGTDLIGPNGTRVKYVPVIKRQNQVIDLHPIVHVSRISDTQWVHGRAGMSYRSLTGNHNEISVASQIRIEGSGKVADWVHYHDVSFQTLFCINGSAKLVYEDQGEPFMFKEGDCILQPPGIRHQVLESFDDLEVIEVTTPADHATFSDFNMELPNSTVARTRNFNGQQFTHDTPNSREPVTYKDSTSLTAYGTSIGEASGNQGWVNEIHGSVSEGTRLTPTSISPEKPLSFFLWFINQGSAQIEVEEREETVSSGDAICFPYGFLPSMEFFLVDHDSEFKVLEVAF
;
A
#
# COMPACT_ATOMS: atom_id res chain seq x y z
N MET A 1 -36.45 -16.13 24.43
CA MET A 1 -37.64 -15.44 23.87
C MET A 1 -37.94 -16.11 22.53
N LYS A 2 -39.12 -16.72 22.35
CA LYS A 2 -39.52 -17.32 21.06
C LYS A 2 -40.32 -16.26 20.31
N PHE A 3 -39.79 -15.73 19.22
CA PHE A 3 -40.50 -14.75 18.39
C PHE A 3 -41.58 -15.47 17.56
N THR A 4 -42.73 -14.83 17.38
CA THR A 4 -43.87 -15.34 16.58
C THR A 4 -43.70 -15.09 15.08
N VAL A 5 -42.73 -14.26 14.70
CA VAL A 5 -42.34 -13.90 13.34
C VAL A 5 -40.85 -14.17 13.17
N ASP A 6 -40.41 -14.55 11.97
CA ASP A 6 -39.00 -14.82 11.66
C ASP A 6 -38.20 -13.49 11.55
N ALA A 7 -38.01 -12.83 12.69
CA ALA A 7 -37.14 -11.67 12.88
C ALA A 7 -35.73 -12.11 13.33
N THR A 8 -35.33 -13.34 12.99
CA THR A 8 -34.18 -14.00 13.63
C THR A 8 -32.85 -13.39 13.23
N ASP A 9 -32.70 -12.84 12.03
CA ASP A 9 -31.44 -12.20 11.60
C ASP A 9 -31.24 -10.82 12.24
N GLU A 10 -32.30 -10.01 12.30
CA GLU A 10 -32.28 -8.68 12.92
C GLU A 10 -31.99 -8.73 14.44
N THR A 11 -32.38 -9.82 15.09
CA THR A 11 -32.23 -10.03 16.55
C THR A 11 -30.95 -10.75 16.96
N LYS A 12 -30.18 -11.31 16.02
CA LYS A 12 -28.90 -12.01 16.25
C LYS A 12 -27.66 -11.12 16.09
N SER A 13 -27.81 -9.88 15.67
CA SER A 13 -26.70 -8.94 15.51
C SER A 13 -25.99 -8.63 16.84
N ILE A 14 -24.65 -8.53 16.79
CA ILE A 14 -23.86 -8.00 17.90
C ILE A 14 -24.23 -6.52 18.04
N ARG A 15 -24.47 -6.09 19.28
CA ARG A 15 -24.95 -4.74 19.56
C ARG A 15 -24.32 -4.16 20.81
N SER A 16 -24.14 -2.85 20.80
CA SER A 16 -23.78 -2.11 22.00
C SER A 16 -25.02 -1.84 22.85
N LEU A 17 -24.97 -2.20 24.13
CA LEU A 17 -26.03 -1.85 25.07
C LEU A 17 -25.90 -0.39 25.49
N VAL A 18 -26.97 0.36 25.38
CA VAL A 18 -27.03 1.79 25.66
C VAL A 18 -28.10 2.05 26.71
N ALA A 19 -27.68 2.55 27.86
CA ALA A 19 -28.61 2.95 28.92
C ALA A 19 -29.46 4.12 28.44
N ALA A 20 -30.79 4.01 28.59
CA ALA A 20 -31.75 5.03 28.18
C ALA A 20 -32.81 5.26 29.27
N PRO A 21 -32.42 5.74 30.48
CA PRO A 21 -33.35 5.94 31.59
C PRO A 21 -34.53 6.87 31.21
N GLU A 22 -34.24 7.87 30.37
CA GLU A 22 -35.22 8.69 29.66
C GLU A 22 -35.41 8.15 28.23
N PHE A 23 -36.24 7.11 28.11
CA PHE A 23 -36.32 6.29 26.89
C PHE A 23 -36.77 7.08 25.66
N GLU A 24 -37.82 7.92 25.76
CA GLU A 24 -38.29 8.70 24.60
C GLU A 24 -37.23 9.69 24.11
N SER A 25 -36.57 10.42 25.03
CA SER A 25 -35.51 11.37 24.67
C SER A 25 -34.28 10.67 24.08
N GLY A 26 -33.92 9.50 24.61
CA GLY A 26 -32.88 8.66 24.03
C GLY A 26 -33.24 8.22 22.61
N LEU A 27 -34.46 7.73 22.41
CA LEU A 27 -34.95 7.29 21.11
C LEU A 27 -34.95 8.44 20.09
N GLU A 28 -35.46 9.61 20.46
CA GLU A 28 -35.46 10.81 19.61
C GLU A 28 -34.04 11.24 19.22
N PHE A 29 -33.10 11.22 20.17
CA PHE A 29 -31.71 11.54 19.90
C PHE A 29 -31.10 10.60 18.84
N PHE A 30 -31.20 9.29 19.03
CA PHE A 30 -30.61 8.34 18.07
C PHE A 30 -31.32 8.34 16.72
N VAL A 31 -32.66 8.41 16.69
CA VAL A 31 -33.42 8.33 15.44
C VAL A 31 -33.42 9.67 14.69
N ASN A 32 -33.82 10.75 15.34
CA ASN A 32 -34.04 12.02 14.66
C ASN A 32 -32.77 12.86 14.51
N LYS A 33 -31.86 12.82 15.50
CA LYS A 33 -30.59 13.58 15.42
C LYS A 33 -29.49 12.79 14.73
N LEU A 34 -29.34 11.50 15.07
CA LEU A 34 -28.27 10.67 14.52
C LEU A 34 -28.70 9.79 13.35
N GLY A 35 -29.99 9.81 12.95
CA GLY A 35 -30.46 9.11 11.75
C GLY A 35 -30.49 7.58 11.86
N PHE A 36 -30.54 7.02 13.08
CA PHE A 36 -30.73 5.58 13.25
C PHE A 36 -32.15 5.17 12.86
N LYS A 37 -32.28 3.96 12.31
CA LYS A 37 -33.57 3.33 12.02
C LYS A 37 -33.97 2.41 13.16
N ILE A 38 -35.25 2.42 13.51
CA ILE A 38 -35.81 1.47 14.49
C ILE A 38 -35.96 0.12 13.79
N VAL A 39 -35.22 -0.88 14.27
CA VAL A 39 -35.34 -2.28 13.81
C VAL A 39 -36.41 -2.99 14.63
N MET A 40 -36.37 -2.80 15.94
CA MET A 40 -37.35 -3.39 16.86
C MET A 40 -37.59 -2.42 18.01
N ILE A 41 -38.83 -2.34 18.49
CA ILE A 41 -39.19 -1.61 19.70
C ILE A 41 -40.16 -2.44 20.53
N SER A 42 -39.98 -2.47 21.83
CA SER A 42 -40.75 -3.32 22.74
C SER A 42 -40.84 -2.74 24.15
N PRO A 43 -41.94 -3.02 24.88
CA PRO A 43 -43.23 -3.43 24.33
C PRO A 43 -43.80 -2.35 23.39
N ALA A 44 -44.77 -2.71 22.54
CA ALA A 44 -45.42 -1.73 21.66
C ALA A 44 -46.20 -0.67 22.48
N ASP A 45 -46.86 -1.13 23.55
CA ASP A 45 -47.52 -0.28 24.52
C ASP A 45 -46.55 0.01 25.67
N ASN A 46 -46.11 1.26 25.81
CA ASN A 46 -45.08 1.73 26.75
C ASN A 46 -43.65 1.19 26.48
N PRO A 47 -43.01 1.58 25.36
CA PRO A 47 -41.66 1.16 25.01
C PRO A 47 -40.62 1.42 26.10
N ASN A 48 -39.77 0.42 26.36
CA ASN A 48 -38.63 0.54 27.26
C ASN A 48 -37.36 -0.11 26.72
N TYR A 49 -37.45 -0.71 25.53
CA TYR A 49 -36.35 -1.35 24.85
C TYR A 49 -36.49 -1.13 23.34
N ALA A 50 -35.40 -0.77 22.66
CA ALA A 50 -35.36 -0.69 21.20
C ALA A 50 -34.02 -1.18 20.66
N ILE A 51 -34.07 -1.85 19.51
CA ILE A 51 -32.91 -2.15 18.68
C ILE A 51 -32.91 -1.13 17.55
N LEU A 52 -31.83 -0.37 17.45
CA LEU A 52 -31.63 0.64 16.43
C LEU A 52 -30.40 0.29 15.58
N ASN A 53 -30.46 0.59 14.29
CA ASN A 53 -29.36 0.38 13.37
C ASN A 53 -29.07 1.66 12.56
N ARG A 54 -27.79 1.96 12.39
CA ARG A 54 -27.29 2.87 11.37
C ARG A 54 -26.04 2.26 10.74
N ASP A 55 -26.06 2.12 9.42
CA ASP A 55 -24.97 1.49 8.65
C ASP A 55 -24.62 0.09 9.23
N GLN A 56 -23.37 -0.13 9.65
CA GLN A 56 -22.94 -1.37 10.29
C GLN A 56 -23.03 -1.34 11.83
N PHE A 57 -23.47 -0.22 12.41
CA PHE A 57 -23.51 -0.05 13.86
C PHE A 57 -24.93 -0.28 14.42
N THR A 58 -25.03 -1.27 15.31
CA THR A 58 -26.30 -1.64 15.96
C THR A 58 -26.22 -1.37 17.46
N ILE A 59 -27.25 -0.73 18.00
CA ILE A 59 -27.38 -0.47 19.43
C ILE A 59 -28.69 -1.02 19.99
N ALA A 60 -28.66 -1.41 21.26
CA ALA A 60 -29.84 -1.71 22.06
C ALA A 60 -30.04 -0.59 23.08
N LEU A 61 -31.06 0.24 22.89
CA LEU A 61 -31.52 1.17 23.92
C LEU A 61 -32.35 0.40 24.94
N ASP A 62 -31.98 0.51 26.21
CA ASP A 62 -32.66 -0.17 27.30
C ASP A 62 -32.82 0.79 28.49
N LYS A 63 -34.07 0.99 28.93
CA LYS A 63 -34.44 1.87 30.03
C LYS A 63 -33.89 1.43 31.38
N SER A 64 -33.68 0.13 31.55
CA SER A 64 -33.22 -0.50 32.80
C SER A 64 -31.72 -0.80 32.83
N ALA A 65 -31.05 -0.71 31.68
CA ALA A 65 -29.64 -1.01 31.56
C ALA A 65 -28.77 -0.03 32.36
N LYS A 66 -27.69 -0.56 32.92
CA LYS A 66 -26.61 0.20 33.56
C LYS A 66 -25.36 0.02 32.71
N ALA A 67 -25.17 0.93 31.76
CA ALA A 67 -24.03 0.95 30.85
C ALA A 67 -23.37 2.33 30.89
N GLN A 68 -22.07 2.38 30.65
CA GLN A 68 -21.36 3.65 30.48
C GLN A 68 -21.80 4.31 29.17
N PRO A 69 -21.81 5.66 29.10
CA PRO A 69 -22.17 6.35 27.87
C PRO A 69 -21.23 6.00 26.72
N LEU A 70 -21.78 5.83 25.52
CA LEU A 70 -20.98 5.57 24.32
C LEU A 70 -20.21 6.82 23.87
N SER A 71 -19.10 6.60 23.17
CA SER A 71 -18.46 7.61 22.34
C SER A 71 -18.53 7.12 20.90
N ILE A 72 -19.16 7.91 20.02
CA ILE A 72 -19.42 7.57 18.62
C ILE A 72 -18.70 8.60 17.76
N GLU A 73 -17.85 8.15 16.85
CA GLU A 73 -17.32 9.00 15.78
C GLU A 73 -18.10 8.72 14.49
N ILE A 74 -18.59 9.79 13.85
CA ILE A 74 -19.35 9.71 12.60
C ILE A 74 -18.52 10.39 11.52
N PRO A 75 -17.92 9.63 10.60
CA PRO A 75 -17.26 10.18 9.43
C PRO A 75 -18.27 10.88 8.51
N ILE A 76 -17.95 12.11 8.10
CA ILE A 76 -18.78 12.91 7.20
C ILE A 76 -17.96 13.60 6.10
N GLU A 77 -18.57 13.75 4.92
CA GLU A 77 -17.98 14.54 3.82
C GLU A 77 -18.27 16.04 3.97
N ASP A 78 -19.46 16.40 4.44
CA ASP A 78 -19.82 17.79 4.73
C ASP A 78 -19.09 18.28 5.98
N GLN A 79 -18.13 19.19 5.78
CA GLN A 79 -17.31 19.70 6.88
C GLN A 79 -18.07 20.66 7.82
N SER A 80 -19.30 21.06 7.49
CA SER A 80 -20.08 22.04 8.28
C SER A 80 -20.43 21.57 9.70
N LEU A 81 -20.49 20.25 9.94
CA LEU A 81 -20.78 19.67 11.25
C LEU A 81 -19.51 19.34 12.06
N ILE A 82 -18.31 19.56 11.51
CA ILE A 82 -17.07 19.31 12.24
C ILE A 82 -16.95 20.31 13.40
N GLY A 83 -16.70 19.80 14.60
CA GLY A 83 -16.66 20.61 15.83
C GLY A 83 -18.03 20.90 16.43
N THR A 84 -19.13 20.42 15.83
CA THR A 84 -20.47 20.47 16.43
C THR A 84 -20.75 19.18 17.21
N ASP A 85 -19.87 18.86 18.17
CA ASP A 85 -19.98 17.65 18.99
C ASP A 85 -21.33 17.63 19.73
N LEU A 86 -21.98 16.47 19.76
CA LEU A 86 -23.28 16.30 20.41
C LEU A 86 -23.14 15.45 21.67
N ILE A 87 -23.93 15.80 22.69
CA ILE A 87 -24.10 14.98 23.90
C ILE A 87 -25.57 14.59 23.99
N GLY A 88 -25.83 13.28 23.93
CA GLY A 88 -27.16 12.71 24.10
C GLY A 88 -27.64 12.76 25.55
N PRO A 89 -28.94 12.57 25.80
CA PRO A 89 -29.54 12.66 27.15
C PRO A 89 -28.99 11.63 28.14
N ASN A 90 -28.44 10.53 27.63
CA ASN A 90 -27.77 9.50 28.43
C ASN A 90 -26.25 9.70 28.54
N GLY A 91 -25.73 10.86 28.13
CA GLY A 91 -24.31 11.20 28.11
C GLY A 91 -23.52 10.66 26.92
N THR A 92 -24.18 10.00 25.94
CA THR A 92 -23.50 9.52 24.73
C THR A 92 -22.86 10.69 23.99
N ARG A 93 -21.55 10.62 23.75
CA ARG A 93 -20.80 11.66 23.04
C ARG A 93 -20.69 11.29 21.57
N VAL A 94 -21.02 12.22 20.70
CA VAL A 94 -20.91 12.05 19.25
C VAL A 94 -19.98 13.12 18.71
N LYS A 95 -18.95 12.67 18.01
CA LYS A 95 -18.00 13.54 17.32
C LYS A 95 -18.16 13.34 15.82
N TYR A 96 -18.39 14.42 15.11
CA TYR A 96 -18.31 14.41 13.66
C TYR A 96 -16.86 14.57 13.24
N VAL A 97 -16.36 13.59 12.49
CA VAL A 97 -14.98 13.57 12.00
C VAL A 97 -15.00 13.66 10.48
N PRO A 98 -14.06 14.38 9.86
CA PRO A 98 -13.97 14.36 8.40
C PRO A 98 -13.71 12.92 7.94
N VAL A 99 -14.30 12.51 6.81
CA VAL A 99 -13.75 11.39 6.05
C VAL A 99 -12.34 11.82 5.64
N ILE A 100 -11.32 11.37 6.37
CA ILE A 100 -9.93 11.70 6.08
C ILE A 100 -9.56 10.96 4.80
N LYS A 101 -9.73 11.62 3.65
CA LYS A 101 -8.80 11.44 2.55
C LYS A 101 -7.56 12.18 3.01
N ARG A 102 -6.49 11.48 3.43
CA ARG A 102 -5.26 12.16 3.88
C ARG A 102 -4.81 13.01 2.70
N GLN A 103 -5.04 14.32 2.78
CA GLN A 103 -4.41 15.27 1.88
C GLN A 103 -3.01 15.45 2.43
N ASN A 104 -2.02 15.01 1.66
CA ASN A 104 -0.62 15.24 1.98
C ASN A 104 -0.46 16.72 2.34
N GLN A 105 0.10 17.02 3.51
CA GLN A 105 0.60 18.36 3.75
C GLN A 105 1.57 18.69 2.62
N VAL A 106 1.49 19.91 2.09
CA VAL A 106 2.55 20.40 1.20
C VAL A 106 3.78 20.58 2.06
N ILE A 107 4.66 19.57 2.06
CA ILE A 107 5.94 19.62 2.74
C ILE A 107 6.94 20.13 1.71
N ASP A 108 7.57 21.27 2.00
CA ASP A 108 8.63 21.84 1.17
C ASP A 108 9.93 21.04 1.40
N LEU A 109 10.02 19.90 0.71
CA LEU A 109 11.16 18.99 0.78
C LEU A 109 12.14 19.32 -0.35
N HIS A 110 13.41 19.41 0.03
CA HIS A 110 14.48 19.65 -0.93
C HIS A 110 15.05 18.30 -1.41
N PRO A 111 15.43 18.16 -2.68
CA PRO A 111 16.11 16.97 -3.18
C PRO A 111 17.28 16.55 -2.30
N ILE A 112 17.35 15.27 -1.99
CA ILE A 112 18.44 14.64 -1.24
C ILE A 112 18.79 13.31 -1.88
N VAL A 113 19.99 12.83 -1.61
CA VAL A 113 20.38 11.43 -1.86
C VAL A 113 20.62 10.71 -0.55
N HIS A 114 20.01 9.53 -0.44
CA HIS A 114 20.14 8.61 0.67
C HIS A 114 20.75 7.29 0.18
N VAL A 115 21.71 6.76 0.94
CA VAL A 115 22.31 5.44 0.68
C VAL A 115 21.90 4.52 1.82
N SER A 116 21.12 3.49 1.49
CA SER A 116 20.67 2.45 2.41
C SER A 116 21.61 1.25 2.34
N ARG A 117 22.32 0.97 3.45
CA ARG A 117 23.30 -0.12 3.54
C ARG A 117 22.70 -1.40 4.09
N ILE A 118 22.97 -2.54 3.48
CA ILE A 118 22.58 -3.85 4.04
C ILE A 118 23.22 -4.12 5.40
N SER A 119 24.45 -3.64 5.64
CA SER A 119 25.12 -3.83 6.93
C SER A 119 24.43 -3.11 8.10
N ASP A 120 23.75 -2.00 7.82
CA ASP A 120 23.26 -1.07 8.85
C ASP A 120 21.74 -1.16 9.02
N THR A 121 21.14 -2.24 8.51
CA THR A 121 19.68 -2.31 8.40
C THR A 121 18.96 -2.87 9.60
N GLN A 122 17.78 -2.27 9.83
CA GLN A 122 16.83 -2.71 10.84
C GLN A 122 15.60 -3.25 10.13
N TRP A 123 15.32 -4.53 10.36
CA TRP A 123 14.10 -5.17 9.89
C TRP A 123 12.97 -4.93 10.87
N VAL A 124 11.83 -4.48 10.37
CA VAL A 124 10.60 -4.29 11.13
C VAL A 124 9.62 -5.39 10.74
N HIS A 125 9.01 -6.03 11.72
CA HIS A 125 7.97 -7.03 11.45
C HIS A 125 6.67 -6.30 11.12
N GLY A 126 6.12 -6.56 9.94
CA GLY A 126 4.83 -6.03 9.50
C GLY A 126 3.73 -7.09 9.56
N ARG A 127 2.83 -7.06 8.57
CA ARG A 127 1.66 -7.95 8.51
C ARG A 127 2.03 -9.33 7.98
N ALA A 128 1.18 -10.33 8.23
CA ALA A 128 1.26 -11.66 7.63
C ALA A 128 2.62 -12.39 7.75
N GLY A 129 3.44 -12.06 8.76
CA GLY A 129 4.77 -12.65 8.94
C GLY A 129 5.87 -12.04 8.05
N MET A 130 5.56 -10.96 7.32
CA MET A 130 6.51 -10.23 6.48
C MET A 130 7.43 -9.36 7.33
N SER A 131 8.71 -9.34 6.97
CA SER A 131 9.71 -8.41 7.51
C SER A 131 10.02 -7.34 6.46
N TYR A 132 10.16 -6.09 6.90
CA TYR A 132 10.35 -4.93 6.04
C TYR A 132 11.63 -4.19 6.40
N ARG A 133 12.32 -3.70 5.37
CA ARG A 133 13.52 -2.88 5.48
C ARG A 133 13.36 -1.68 4.55
N SER A 134 13.33 -0.48 5.13
CA SER A 134 13.21 0.76 4.36
C SER A 134 14.47 1.01 3.53
N LEU A 135 14.30 1.27 2.24
CA LEU A 135 15.36 1.67 1.31
C LEU A 135 15.46 3.20 1.18
N THR A 136 14.46 3.91 1.67
CA THR A 136 14.38 5.38 1.76
C THR A 136 14.76 5.90 3.15
N GLY A 137 15.16 5.01 4.06
CA GLY A 137 15.49 5.36 5.45
C GLY A 137 14.29 5.99 6.15
N ASN A 138 14.51 7.18 6.73
CA ASN A 138 13.47 7.98 7.38
C ASN A 138 12.78 8.97 6.40
N HIS A 139 13.11 8.94 5.12
CA HIS A 139 12.65 9.90 4.11
C HIS A 139 11.40 9.39 3.37
N ASN A 140 10.34 9.09 4.12
CA ASN A 140 9.13 8.42 3.65
C ASN A 140 7.92 9.36 3.58
N GLU A 141 8.13 10.65 3.32
CA GLU A 141 7.06 11.65 3.30
C GLU A 141 6.28 11.66 1.98
N ILE A 142 6.96 11.34 0.87
CA ILE A 142 6.39 11.38 -0.48
C ILE A 142 6.15 9.96 -0.99
N SER A 143 7.20 9.15 -1.02
CA SER A 143 7.19 7.77 -1.52
C SER A 143 7.99 6.88 -0.60
N VAL A 144 7.69 5.59 -0.60
CA VAL A 144 8.43 4.59 0.19
C VAL A 144 8.92 3.49 -0.74
N ALA A 145 10.17 3.10 -0.55
CA ALA A 145 10.73 1.88 -1.12
C ALA A 145 11.13 0.94 0.01
N SER A 146 10.72 -0.32 -0.09
CA SER A 146 11.00 -1.33 0.93
C SER A 146 11.52 -2.61 0.28
N GLN A 147 12.51 -3.24 0.92
CA GLN A 147 12.75 -4.66 0.72
C GLN A 147 11.88 -5.42 1.73
N ILE A 148 11.12 -6.37 1.22
CA ILE A 148 10.18 -7.20 1.96
C ILE A 148 10.68 -8.64 1.91
N ARG A 149 10.69 -9.32 3.06
CA ARG A 149 11.07 -10.73 3.17
C ARG A 149 9.98 -11.57 3.83
N ILE A 150 9.75 -12.78 3.30
CA ILE A 150 9.00 -13.84 3.97
C ILE A 150 9.90 -15.07 4.06
N GLU A 151 10.27 -15.46 5.27
CA GLU A 151 11.14 -16.62 5.49
C GLU A 151 10.36 -17.94 5.35
N GLY A 152 10.99 -18.92 4.71
CA GLY A 152 10.47 -20.25 4.46
C GLY A 152 9.44 -20.32 3.33
N SER A 153 8.70 -21.43 3.32
CA SER A 153 7.70 -21.75 2.32
C SER A 153 6.38 -22.15 2.97
N GLY A 154 5.26 -21.68 2.44
CA GLY A 154 3.93 -22.07 2.92
C GLY A 154 2.86 -21.03 2.66
N LYS A 155 1.71 -21.23 3.31
CA LYS A 155 0.57 -20.31 3.22
C LYS A 155 0.89 -19.00 3.91
N VAL A 156 0.56 -17.90 3.26
CA VAL A 156 0.66 -16.56 3.84
C VAL A 156 -0.68 -16.21 4.47
N ALA A 157 -0.67 -15.67 5.69
CA ALA A 157 -1.88 -15.27 6.41
C ALA A 157 -2.40 -13.89 5.91
N ASP A 158 -2.57 -13.78 4.60
CA ASP A 158 -3.06 -12.60 3.90
C ASP A 158 -4.54 -12.75 3.54
N TRP A 159 -5.21 -11.64 3.23
CA TRP A 159 -6.63 -11.58 2.87
C TRP A 159 -6.84 -10.70 1.66
N VAL A 160 -8.05 -10.72 1.08
CA VAL A 160 -8.35 -9.86 -0.07
C VAL A 160 -8.34 -8.38 0.37
N HIS A 161 -7.41 -7.63 -0.19
CA HIS A 161 -7.22 -6.22 0.14
C HIS A 161 -6.82 -5.38 -1.07
N TYR A 162 -6.81 -4.06 -0.89
CA TYR A 162 -6.33 -3.09 -1.88
C TYR A 162 -5.73 -1.87 -1.18
N HIS A 163 -4.86 -1.15 -1.90
CA HIS A 163 -4.21 0.06 -1.42
C HIS A 163 -4.78 1.32 -2.07
N ASP A 164 -4.90 2.40 -1.29
CA ASP A 164 -5.20 3.75 -1.77
C ASP A 164 -3.91 4.47 -2.14
N VAL A 165 -3.29 3.98 -3.22
CA VAL A 165 -2.03 4.48 -3.78
C VAL A 165 -2.25 5.10 -5.14
N SER A 166 -1.34 5.97 -5.58
CA SER A 166 -1.28 6.43 -6.97
C SER A 166 -0.32 5.58 -7.81
N PHE A 167 0.65 4.88 -7.24
CA PHE A 167 1.54 3.95 -7.95
C PHE A 167 2.10 2.91 -6.98
N GLN A 168 2.16 1.64 -7.41
CA GLN A 168 2.74 0.53 -6.63
C GLN A 168 3.32 -0.52 -7.57
N THR A 169 4.62 -0.77 -7.43
CA THR A 169 5.32 -1.81 -8.19
C THR A 169 6.04 -2.77 -7.26
N LEU A 170 6.10 -4.04 -7.67
CA LEU A 170 6.84 -5.10 -6.98
C LEU A 170 7.82 -5.74 -7.94
N PHE A 171 9.04 -5.99 -7.48
CA PHE A 171 10.06 -6.72 -8.21
C PHE A 171 10.60 -7.85 -7.33
N CYS A 172 10.54 -9.09 -7.81
CA CYS A 172 11.01 -10.24 -7.04
C CYS A 172 12.54 -10.39 -7.19
N ILE A 173 13.27 -10.34 -6.09
CA ILE A 173 14.74 -10.48 -6.09
C ILE A 173 15.21 -11.86 -5.61
N ASN A 174 14.38 -12.61 -4.88
CA ASN A 174 14.67 -14.00 -4.49
C ASN A 174 13.37 -14.76 -4.22
N GLY A 175 13.39 -16.08 -4.44
CA GLY A 175 12.28 -16.98 -4.11
C GLY A 175 11.08 -16.80 -5.04
N SER A 176 9.88 -17.11 -4.54
CA SER A 176 8.63 -16.92 -5.29
C SER A 176 7.38 -16.82 -4.42
N ALA A 177 6.30 -16.30 -5.00
CA ALA A 177 4.98 -16.21 -4.39
C ALA A 177 3.90 -16.69 -5.35
N LYS A 178 2.83 -17.26 -4.80
CA LYS A 178 1.59 -17.51 -5.53
C LYS A 178 0.61 -16.38 -5.24
N LEU A 179 0.27 -15.62 -6.27
CA LEU A 179 -0.55 -14.40 -6.17
C LEU A 179 -1.86 -14.55 -6.94
N VAL A 180 -2.88 -13.82 -6.51
CA VAL A 180 -4.15 -13.69 -7.23
C VAL A 180 -4.61 -12.24 -7.22
N TYR A 181 -5.15 -11.79 -8.36
CA TYR A 181 -5.58 -10.41 -8.59
C TYR A 181 -6.97 -10.36 -9.23
N GLU A 182 -7.73 -9.32 -8.87
CA GLU A 182 -9.01 -8.99 -9.46
C GLU A 182 -8.93 -8.93 -10.99
N ASP A 183 -9.84 -9.63 -11.65
CA ASP A 183 -10.02 -9.66 -13.10
C ASP A 183 -8.85 -10.27 -13.90
N GLN A 184 -7.84 -10.86 -13.25
CA GLN A 184 -6.66 -11.43 -13.92
C GLN A 184 -6.74 -12.94 -14.17
N GLY A 185 -7.80 -13.59 -13.68
CA GLY A 185 -8.02 -15.03 -13.80
C GLY A 185 -7.38 -15.82 -12.65
N GLU A 186 -6.99 -17.06 -12.94
CA GLU A 186 -6.43 -17.98 -11.95
C GLU A 186 -5.14 -17.46 -11.29
N PRO A 187 -4.85 -17.88 -10.03
CA PRO A 187 -3.60 -17.54 -9.37
C PRO A 187 -2.37 -17.95 -10.19
N PHE A 188 -1.32 -17.15 -10.14
CA PHE A 188 -0.08 -17.37 -10.89
C PHE A 188 1.15 -17.29 -9.98
N MET A 189 2.30 -17.72 -10.49
CA MET A 189 3.58 -17.65 -9.79
C MET A 189 4.30 -16.35 -10.15
N PHE A 190 4.65 -15.59 -9.13
CA PHE A 190 5.56 -14.45 -9.17
C PHE A 190 6.94 -14.92 -8.69
N LYS A 191 7.96 -14.86 -9.54
CA LYS A 191 9.28 -15.48 -9.31
C LYS A 191 10.39 -14.46 -9.47
N GLU A 192 11.59 -14.81 -9.01
CA GLU A 192 12.81 -14.00 -9.20
C GLU A 192 12.90 -13.41 -10.62
N GLY A 193 13.11 -12.09 -10.68
CA GLY A 193 13.17 -11.30 -11.91
C GLY A 193 11.82 -10.80 -12.43
N ASP A 194 10.69 -11.35 -11.96
CA ASP A 194 9.37 -10.87 -12.34
C ASP A 194 9.11 -9.48 -11.75
N CYS A 195 8.34 -8.67 -12.47
CA CYS A 195 7.91 -7.34 -12.04
C CYS A 195 6.40 -7.17 -12.22
N ILE A 196 5.72 -6.60 -11.23
CA ILE A 196 4.27 -6.38 -11.25
C ILE A 196 3.96 -4.90 -11.02
N LEU A 197 3.10 -4.32 -11.86
CA LEU A 197 2.39 -3.09 -11.51
C LEU A 197 1.06 -3.49 -10.84
N GLN A 198 0.88 -3.08 -9.59
CA GLN A 198 -0.41 -3.15 -8.91
C GLN A 198 -1.10 -1.77 -9.04
N PRO A 199 -2.05 -1.62 -9.97
CA PRO A 199 -2.66 -0.32 -10.16
C PRO A 199 -3.58 0.07 -8.97
N PRO A 200 -3.89 1.36 -8.81
CA PRO A 200 -4.69 1.87 -7.69
C PRO A 200 -6.00 1.11 -7.46
N GLY A 201 -6.19 0.61 -6.24
CA GLY A 201 -7.45 -0.01 -5.82
C GLY A 201 -7.72 -1.43 -6.34
N ILE A 202 -6.77 -2.08 -7.02
CA ILE A 202 -6.92 -3.47 -7.45
C ILE A 202 -6.97 -4.42 -6.24
N ARG A 203 -7.99 -5.28 -6.17
CA ARG A 203 -8.04 -6.31 -5.12
C ARG A 203 -7.03 -7.41 -5.41
N HIS A 204 -6.31 -7.84 -4.39
CA HIS A 204 -5.32 -8.91 -4.50
C HIS A 204 -5.09 -9.63 -3.18
N GLN A 205 -4.38 -10.76 -3.26
CA GLN A 205 -3.98 -11.56 -2.12
C GLN A 205 -2.71 -12.38 -2.43
N VAL A 206 -1.81 -12.46 -1.46
CA VAL A 206 -0.69 -13.41 -1.44
C VAL A 206 -1.19 -14.73 -0.84
N LEU A 207 -1.21 -15.80 -1.63
CA LEU A 207 -1.73 -17.10 -1.17
C LEU A 207 -0.64 -17.90 -0.45
N GLU A 208 0.53 -18.00 -1.09
CA GLU A 208 1.66 -18.82 -0.64
C GLU A 208 2.98 -18.11 -0.99
N SER A 209 4.01 -18.30 -0.17
CA SER A 209 5.40 -17.91 -0.46
C SER A 209 6.28 -19.15 -0.48
N PHE A 210 7.41 -19.07 -1.20
CA PHE A 210 8.37 -20.16 -1.34
C PHE A 210 9.80 -19.63 -1.38
N ASP A 211 10.71 -20.41 -0.81
CA ASP A 211 12.16 -20.28 -0.95
C ASP A 211 12.71 -18.93 -0.47
N ASP A 212 12.28 -18.50 0.72
CA ASP A 212 12.69 -17.24 1.36
C ASP A 212 12.43 -16.03 0.46
N LEU A 213 11.16 -15.81 0.11
CA LEU A 213 10.72 -14.75 -0.80
C LEU A 213 11.30 -13.39 -0.39
N GLU A 214 11.91 -12.70 -1.35
CA GLU A 214 12.33 -11.30 -1.21
C GLU A 214 11.86 -10.44 -2.37
N VAL A 215 11.30 -9.28 -2.05
CA VAL A 215 10.65 -8.38 -3.01
C VAL A 215 11.08 -6.94 -2.73
N ILE A 216 11.37 -6.19 -3.78
CA ILE A 216 11.44 -4.73 -3.72
C ILE A 216 10.06 -4.18 -4.07
N GLU A 217 9.47 -3.44 -3.14
CA GLU A 217 8.22 -2.73 -3.33
C GLU A 217 8.48 -1.22 -3.32
N VAL A 218 7.93 -0.50 -4.29
CA VAL A 218 7.93 0.97 -4.31
C VAL A 218 6.50 1.47 -4.44
N THR A 219 6.09 2.36 -3.53
CA THR A 219 4.73 2.94 -3.52
C THR A 219 4.73 4.46 -3.33
N THR A 220 3.72 5.10 -3.90
CA THR A 220 3.38 6.50 -3.63
C THR A 220 1.86 6.71 -3.61
N PRO A 221 1.31 7.53 -2.70
CA PRO A 221 1.99 8.18 -1.57
C PRO A 221 2.52 7.17 -0.54
N ALA A 222 3.58 7.55 0.17
CA ALA A 222 4.20 6.71 1.19
C ALA A 222 3.23 6.33 2.31
N ASP A 223 2.43 7.29 2.76
CA ASP A 223 1.39 7.10 3.77
C ASP A 223 0.05 6.87 3.09
N HIS A 224 -0.33 5.60 2.95
CA HIS A 224 -1.56 5.17 2.30
C HIS A 224 -2.33 4.17 3.15
N ALA A 225 -3.65 4.13 2.95
CA ALA A 225 -4.51 3.16 3.60
C ALA A 225 -4.53 1.83 2.84
N THR A 226 -4.54 0.71 3.57
CA THR A 226 -4.96 -0.60 3.06
C THR A 226 -6.38 -0.88 3.51
N PHE A 227 -7.24 -1.28 2.59
CA PHE A 227 -8.62 -1.65 2.86
C PHE A 227 -8.84 -3.14 2.64
N SER A 228 -9.63 -3.76 3.50
CA SER A 228 -10.06 -5.15 3.33
C SER A 228 -11.35 -5.18 2.51
N ASP A 229 -11.49 -6.14 1.59
CA ASP A 229 -12.74 -6.40 0.89
C ASP A 229 -13.30 -7.76 1.33
N PHE A 230 -14.27 -7.72 2.25
CA PHE A 230 -14.85 -8.93 2.84
C PHE A 230 -15.83 -9.65 1.92
N ASN A 231 -16.23 -9.03 0.81
CA ASN A 231 -17.22 -9.59 -0.11
C ASN A 231 -16.59 -10.14 -1.39
N MET A 232 -15.43 -9.61 -1.79
CA MET A 232 -14.71 -10.09 -2.95
C MET A 232 -14.08 -11.46 -2.69
N GLU A 233 -14.39 -12.44 -3.54
CA GLU A 233 -13.68 -13.71 -3.61
C GLU A 233 -12.70 -13.69 -4.78
N LEU A 234 -11.46 -14.13 -4.55
CA LEU A 234 -10.43 -14.25 -5.59
C LEU A 234 -10.01 -15.72 -5.76
N PRO A 235 -9.82 -16.21 -7.02
CA PRO A 235 -10.07 -15.48 -8.26
C PRO A 235 -11.58 -15.23 -8.46
N ASN A 236 -11.93 -14.06 -8.98
CA ASN A 236 -13.32 -13.73 -9.30
C ASN A 236 -13.69 -14.29 -10.70
N SER A 237 -14.99 -14.45 -10.97
CA SER A 237 -15.45 -15.04 -12.24
C SER A 237 -15.20 -14.17 -13.47
N THR A 238 -14.92 -12.88 -13.28
CA THR A 238 -14.63 -11.93 -14.35
C THR A 238 -13.17 -12.01 -14.73
N VAL A 239 -12.89 -11.99 -16.05
CA VAL A 239 -11.51 -11.84 -16.57
C VAL A 239 -11.50 -10.65 -17.51
N ALA A 240 -10.85 -9.57 -17.06
CA ALA A 240 -10.74 -8.30 -17.78
C ALA A 240 -9.30 -7.77 -17.63
N ARG A 241 -8.35 -8.49 -18.22
CA ARG A 241 -6.90 -8.23 -18.10
C ARG A 241 -6.47 -6.83 -18.53
N THR A 242 -7.23 -6.17 -19.40
CA THR A 242 -6.98 -4.81 -19.88
C THR A 242 -7.82 -3.75 -19.16
N ARG A 243 -8.43 -4.08 -18.02
CA ARG A 243 -9.20 -3.13 -17.22
C ARG A 243 -8.31 -1.97 -16.80
N ASN A 244 -8.80 -0.76 -17.04
CA ASN A 244 -8.14 0.46 -16.62
C ASN A 244 -8.55 0.83 -15.18
N PHE A 245 -7.55 1.14 -14.36
CA PHE A 245 -7.65 1.56 -12.97
C PHE A 245 -7.00 2.94 -12.86
N ASN A 246 -7.82 4.00 -12.97
CA ASN A 246 -7.37 5.39 -12.88
C ASN A 246 -6.18 5.73 -13.81
N GLY A 247 -6.21 5.26 -15.06
CA GLY A 247 -5.17 5.49 -16.05
C GLY A 247 -4.11 4.38 -16.14
N GLN A 248 -4.11 3.42 -15.21
CA GLN A 248 -3.13 2.31 -15.18
C GLN A 248 -3.78 0.96 -15.50
N GLN A 249 -2.98 -0.03 -15.88
CA GLN A 249 -3.39 -1.41 -16.10
C GLN A 249 -2.49 -2.34 -15.28
N PHE A 250 -3.04 -3.45 -14.79
CA PHE A 250 -2.22 -4.49 -14.19
C PHE A 250 -1.26 -5.08 -15.24
N THR A 251 0.00 -5.29 -14.87
CA THR A 251 0.93 -6.07 -15.68
C THR A 251 1.73 -7.02 -14.80
N HIS A 252 2.06 -8.19 -15.35
CA HIS A 252 3.03 -9.14 -14.83
C HIS A 252 4.08 -9.35 -15.91
N ASP A 253 5.21 -8.69 -15.70
CA ASP A 253 6.37 -8.68 -16.58
C ASP A 253 7.36 -9.77 -16.17
N THR A 254 7.93 -10.48 -17.15
CA THR A 254 8.91 -11.55 -16.89
C THR A 254 10.22 -11.22 -17.59
N PRO A 255 11.40 -11.66 -17.07
CA PRO A 255 12.69 -11.33 -17.68
C PRO A 255 12.80 -11.70 -19.17
N ASN A 256 12.18 -12.81 -19.57
CA ASN A 256 12.28 -13.34 -20.94
C ASN A 256 11.59 -12.48 -22.01
N SER A 257 10.78 -11.48 -21.62
CA SER A 257 10.12 -10.56 -22.55
C SER A 257 10.86 -9.24 -22.74
N ARG A 258 12.00 -9.03 -22.08
CA ARG A 258 12.72 -7.75 -22.05
C ARG A 258 13.77 -7.69 -23.15
N GLU A 259 13.68 -6.67 -23.99
CA GLU A 259 14.68 -6.41 -25.03
C GLU A 259 15.84 -5.57 -24.46
N PRO A 260 17.10 -5.96 -24.73
CA PRO A 260 18.27 -5.21 -24.25
C PRO A 260 18.44 -3.89 -25.02
N VAL A 261 18.74 -2.81 -24.29
CA VAL A 261 19.06 -1.49 -24.85
C VAL A 261 20.33 -0.96 -24.20
N THR A 262 21.20 -0.28 -24.94
CA THR A 262 22.35 0.41 -24.36
C THR A 262 21.89 1.46 -23.35
N TYR A 263 22.40 1.40 -22.12
CA TYR A 263 21.99 2.35 -21.07
C TYR A 263 22.80 3.66 -21.17
N LYS A 264 22.15 4.79 -21.46
CA LYS A 264 22.74 6.15 -21.48
C LYS A 264 24.10 6.25 -22.22
N ASP A 265 24.17 5.68 -23.43
CA ASP A 265 25.38 5.62 -24.25
C ASP A 265 26.59 4.96 -23.58
N SER A 266 26.37 4.23 -22.47
CA SER A 266 27.40 3.52 -21.74
C SER A 266 28.01 2.41 -22.59
N THR A 267 29.32 2.22 -22.44
CA THR A 267 30.03 1.10 -23.08
C THR A 267 29.95 -0.20 -22.28
N SER A 268 29.45 -0.17 -21.04
CA SER A 268 29.45 -1.32 -20.13
C SER A 268 28.08 -1.66 -19.55
N LEU A 269 27.07 -0.80 -19.71
CA LEU A 269 25.73 -1.01 -19.15
C LEU A 269 24.69 -1.33 -20.23
N THR A 270 23.90 -2.36 -19.96
CA THR A 270 22.73 -2.75 -20.76
C THR A 270 21.47 -2.65 -19.89
N ALA A 271 20.45 -1.97 -20.38
CA ALA A 271 19.14 -1.83 -19.75
C ALA A 271 18.14 -2.84 -20.29
N TYR A 272 17.30 -3.36 -19.41
CA TYR A 272 16.18 -4.24 -19.70
C TYR A 272 14.92 -3.60 -19.12
N GLY A 273 14.19 -2.88 -19.96
CA GLY A 273 12.96 -2.20 -19.57
C GLY A 273 11.82 -3.18 -19.33
N THR A 274 11.05 -2.96 -18.28
CA THR A 274 9.81 -3.69 -17.99
C THR A 274 8.61 -3.01 -18.66
N SER A 275 7.47 -3.72 -18.72
CA SER A 275 6.17 -3.17 -19.13
C SER A 275 5.56 -2.13 -18.17
N ILE A 276 6.20 -1.82 -17.02
CA ILE A 276 5.66 -0.90 -16.01
C ILE A 276 5.49 0.52 -16.57
N GLY A 277 6.39 0.97 -17.45
CA GLY A 277 6.32 2.27 -18.11
C GLY A 277 5.00 2.49 -18.85
N GLU A 278 4.68 1.56 -19.75
CA GLU A 278 3.43 1.60 -20.52
C GLU A 278 2.20 1.36 -19.63
N ALA A 279 2.26 0.34 -18.76
CA ALA A 279 1.14 -0.07 -17.92
C ALA A 279 0.73 1.00 -16.90
N SER A 280 1.68 1.82 -16.43
CA SER A 280 1.41 2.93 -15.52
C SER A 280 0.88 4.19 -16.20
N GLY A 281 0.72 4.18 -17.53
CA GLY A 281 0.37 5.38 -18.30
C GLY A 281 1.53 6.39 -18.34
N ASN A 282 2.78 5.90 -18.32
CA ASN A 282 4.01 6.69 -18.23
C ASN A 282 4.13 7.53 -16.95
N GLN A 283 3.52 7.06 -15.85
CA GLN A 283 3.71 7.67 -14.54
C GLN A 283 5.04 7.28 -13.92
N GLY A 284 5.52 6.06 -14.17
CA GLY A 284 6.79 5.56 -13.64
C GLY A 284 7.28 4.33 -14.39
N TRP A 285 8.53 3.95 -14.17
CA TRP A 285 9.15 2.78 -14.81
C TRP A 285 10.00 1.96 -13.86
N VAL A 286 10.27 0.73 -14.28
CA VAL A 286 11.23 -0.17 -13.65
C VAL A 286 12.13 -0.75 -14.73
N ASN A 287 13.45 -0.68 -14.53
CA ASN A 287 14.44 -1.28 -15.41
C ASN A 287 15.39 -2.15 -14.61
N GLU A 288 15.84 -3.26 -15.17
CA GLU A 288 17.09 -3.89 -14.72
C GLU A 288 18.24 -3.36 -15.56
N ILE A 289 19.36 -3.04 -14.92
CA ILE A 289 20.57 -2.60 -15.59
C ILE A 289 21.68 -3.58 -15.25
N HIS A 290 22.28 -4.17 -16.28
CA HIS A 290 23.35 -5.15 -16.15
C HIS A 290 24.67 -4.52 -16.60
N GLY A 291 25.69 -4.66 -15.75
CA GLY A 291 27.07 -4.34 -16.05
C GLY A 291 27.74 -5.47 -16.82
N SER A 292 28.64 -5.10 -17.72
CA SER A 292 29.52 -6.01 -18.43
C SER A 292 30.93 -5.45 -18.45
N VAL A 293 31.91 -6.28 -18.04
CA VAL A 293 33.33 -5.89 -18.00
C VAL A 293 34.09 -6.72 -19.02
N SER A 294 34.76 -6.06 -19.97
CA SER A 294 35.69 -6.72 -20.88
C SER A 294 37.08 -6.77 -20.27
N GLU A 295 37.73 -7.94 -20.27
CA GLU A 295 39.08 -8.10 -19.73
C GLU A 295 40.06 -7.05 -20.28
N GLY A 296 40.78 -6.37 -19.37
CA GLY A 296 41.83 -5.41 -19.72
C GLY A 296 41.33 -4.02 -20.18
N THR A 297 40.03 -3.74 -20.14
CA THR A 297 39.47 -2.43 -20.52
C THR A 297 39.12 -1.62 -19.28
N ARG A 298 39.67 -0.38 -19.17
CA ARG A 298 39.25 0.56 -18.13
C ARG A 298 37.85 1.08 -18.46
N LEU A 299 36.92 0.97 -17.51
CA LEU A 299 35.56 1.50 -17.69
C LEU A 299 35.60 3.03 -17.80
N THR A 300 34.72 3.56 -18.66
CA THR A 300 34.46 5.00 -18.73
C THR A 300 33.31 5.31 -17.77
N PRO A 301 33.44 6.31 -16.88
CA PRO A 301 32.35 6.67 -16.00
C PRO A 301 31.06 6.98 -16.77
N THR A 302 29.93 6.41 -16.33
CA THR A 302 28.62 6.64 -16.93
C THR A 302 27.85 7.63 -16.09
N SER A 303 27.41 8.75 -16.70
CA SER A 303 26.56 9.74 -16.04
C SER A 303 25.12 9.26 -15.95
N ILE A 304 24.54 9.35 -14.76
CA ILE A 304 23.19 8.90 -14.43
C ILE A 304 22.30 10.11 -14.20
N SER A 305 22.13 10.99 -15.20
CA SER A 305 21.22 12.14 -15.07
C SER A 305 19.84 11.86 -15.69
N PRO A 306 18.72 12.29 -15.08
CA PRO A 306 17.42 12.22 -15.72
C PRO A 306 17.27 13.36 -16.76
N GLU A 307 16.50 13.15 -17.83
CA GLU A 307 16.23 14.19 -18.83
C GLU A 307 15.33 15.32 -18.29
N LYS A 308 14.48 14.99 -17.32
CA LYS A 308 13.53 15.88 -16.65
C LYS A 308 13.58 15.62 -15.15
N PRO A 309 13.19 16.59 -14.31
CA PRO A 309 13.05 16.36 -12.88
C PRO A 309 12.15 15.16 -12.59
N LEU A 310 12.63 14.23 -11.76
CA LEU A 310 11.86 13.10 -11.24
C LEU A 310 11.42 13.41 -9.81
N SER A 311 10.28 12.88 -9.42
CA SER A 311 9.79 12.96 -8.03
C SER A 311 10.41 11.90 -7.14
N PHE A 312 10.84 10.78 -7.72
CA PHE A 312 11.52 9.68 -7.04
C PHE A 312 12.50 8.97 -7.96
N PHE A 313 13.62 8.51 -7.41
CA PHE A 313 14.56 7.61 -8.09
C PHE A 313 15.18 6.63 -7.10
N LEU A 314 15.37 5.38 -7.51
CA LEU A 314 16.00 4.32 -6.73
C LEU A 314 16.87 3.45 -7.63
N TRP A 315 18.08 3.16 -7.16
CA TRP A 315 18.93 2.06 -7.61
C TRP A 315 19.12 1.08 -6.46
N PHE A 316 18.55 -0.12 -6.56
CA PHE A 316 18.79 -1.22 -5.62
C PHE A 316 19.78 -2.21 -6.23
N ILE A 317 20.92 -2.43 -5.59
CA ILE A 317 21.97 -3.31 -6.10
C ILE A 317 21.52 -4.76 -5.88
N ASN A 318 21.07 -5.42 -6.94
CA ASN A 318 20.61 -6.80 -6.88
C ASN A 318 21.80 -7.75 -6.75
N GLN A 319 22.84 -7.55 -7.56
CA GLN A 319 24.02 -8.42 -7.60
C GLN A 319 25.29 -7.60 -7.87
N GLY A 320 26.42 -8.10 -7.38
CA GLY A 320 27.74 -7.50 -7.60
C GLY A 320 28.00 -6.25 -6.75
N SER A 321 28.91 -5.42 -7.23
CA SER A 321 29.39 -4.21 -6.57
C SER A 321 29.80 -3.14 -7.58
N ALA A 322 29.76 -1.90 -7.12
CA ALA A 322 30.09 -0.73 -7.91
C ALA A 322 30.75 0.37 -7.07
N GLN A 323 31.59 1.16 -7.73
CA GLN A 323 32.03 2.47 -7.25
C GLN A 323 31.21 3.54 -7.94
N ILE A 324 30.60 4.42 -7.15
CA ILE A 324 29.80 5.53 -7.64
C ILE A 324 30.33 6.84 -7.06
N GLU A 325 30.07 7.92 -7.77
CA GLU A 325 30.24 9.29 -7.29
C GLU A 325 28.87 9.97 -7.31
N VAL A 326 28.41 10.49 -6.17
CA VAL A 326 27.09 11.09 -6.03
C VAL A 326 27.14 12.32 -5.13
N GLU A 327 26.75 13.48 -5.67
CA GLU A 327 26.84 14.80 -5.00
C GLU A 327 28.18 15.00 -4.27
N GLU A 328 29.29 14.96 -5.02
CA GLU A 328 30.68 15.10 -4.53
C GLU A 328 31.15 14.02 -3.52
N ARG A 329 30.42 12.90 -3.38
CA ARG A 329 30.79 11.78 -2.50
C ARG A 329 31.10 10.53 -3.28
N GLU A 330 32.21 9.89 -2.97
CA GLU A 330 32.54 8.55 -3.45
C GLU A 330 31.91 7.50 -2.54
N GLU A 331 31.14 6.57 -3.12
CA GLU A 331 30.54 5.45 -2.40
C GLU A 331 30.88 4.13 -3.11
N THR A 332 31.26 3.11 -2.35
CA THR A 332 31.30 1.73 -2.85
C THR A 332 30.02 1.05 -2.41
N VAL A 333 29.20 0.55 -3.34
CA VAL A 333 27.93 -0.15 -3.06
C VAL A 333 28.02 -1.60 -3.47
N SER A 334 27.25 -2.46 -2.80
CA SER A 334 27.26 -3.91 -3.02
C SER A 334 25.86 -4.50 -2.95
N SER A 335 25.70 -5.76 -3.35
CA SER A 335 24.41 -6.47 -3.32
C SER A 335 23.65 -6.26 -1.99
N GLY A 336 22.39 -5.85 -2.10
CA GLY A 336 21.53 -5.47 -0.99
C GLY A 336 21.65 -4.00 -0.55
N ASP A 337 22.58 -3.22 -1.06
CA ASP A 337 22.59 -1.77 -0.87
C ASP A 337 21.61 -1.08 -1.82
N ALA A 338 21.19 0.14 -1.48
CA ALA A 338 20.39 0.99 -2.35
C ALA A 338 20.85 2.45 -2.30
N ILE A 339 20.72 3.14 -3.42
CA ILE A 339 20.88 4.59 -3.56
C ILE A 339 19.53 5.14 -3.99
N CYS A 340 19.01 6.13 -3.27
CA CYS A 340 17.72 6.72 -3.60
C CYS A 340 17.70 8.24 -3.48
N PHE A 341 16.84 8.85 -4.30
CA PHE A 341 16.54 10.27 -4.29
C PHE A 341 15.05 10.42 -3.91
N PRO A 342 14.72 10.33 -2.61
CA PRO A 342 13.33 10.20 -2.13
C PRO A 342 12.50 11.48 -2.31
N TYR A 343 13.14 12.64 -2.43
CA TYR A 343 12.50 13.95 -2.60
C TYR A 343 12.81 14.58 -3.97
N GLY A 344 13.05 13.71 -4.95
CA GLY A 344 13.26 14.08 -6.34
C GLY A 344 14.72 14.05 -6.79
N PHE A 345 14.90 13.79 -8.08
CA PHE A 345 16.18 13.74 -8.74
C PHE A 345 16.20 14.76 -9.88
N LEU A 346 17.02 15.80 -9.73
CA LEU A 346 17.12 16.89 -10.70
C LEU A 346 18.21 16.60 -11.73
N PRO A 347 18.07 17.06 -13.00
CA PRO A 347 19.12 16.93 -14.00
C PRO A 347 20.47 17.59 -13.63
N SER A 348 20.45 18.52 -12.66
CA SER A 348 21.65 19.20 -12.16
C SER A 348 22.39 18.44 -11.05
N MET A 349 21.79 17.38 -10.50
CA MET A 349 22.42 16.58 -9.46
C MET A 349 23.44 15.61 -10.08
N GLU A 350 24.55 15.43 -9.40
CA GLU A 350 25.66 14.59 -9.85
C GLU A 350 25.45 13.15 -9.39
N PHE A 351 25.45 12.23 -10.36
CA PHE A 351 25.48 10.81 -10.10
C PHE A 351 26.21 10.09 -11.23
N PHE A 352 27.35 9.46 -10.93
CA PHE A 352 28.17 8.74 -11.88
C PHE A 352 28.42 7.31 -11.38
N LEU A 353 28.29 6.34 -12.28
CA LEU A 353 28.86 5.02 -12.10
C LEU A 353 30.32 5.05 -12.59
N VAL A 354 31.27 4.93 -11.67
CA VAL A 354 32.71 5.05 -11.96
C VAL A 354 33.31 3.71 -12.36
N ASP A 355 32.98 2.65 -11.61
CA ASP A 355 33.46 1.29 -11.85
C ASP A 355 32.43 0.27 -11.36
N HIS A 356 32.45 -0.95 -11.90
CA HIS A 356 31.60 -2.04 -11.45
C HIS A 356 32.20 -3.41 -11.78
N ASP A 357 31.83 -4.44 -11.04
CA ASP A 357 32.24 -5.81 -11.38
C ASP A 357 31.40 -6.41 -12.53
N SER A 358 31.79 -7.60 -12.99
CA SER A 358 31.13 -8.28 -14.12
C SER A 358 29.75 -8.83 -13.79
N GLU A 359 29.40 -8.95 -12.50
CA GLU A 359 28.13 -9.49 -12.02
C GLU A 359 27.16 -8.37 -11.61
N PHE A 360 27.55 -7.11 -11.82
CA PHE A 360 26.79 -5.95 -11.41
C PHE A 360 25.40 -5.94 -12.05
N LYS A 361 24.37 -6.00 -11.21
CA LYS A 361 22.97 -5.84 -11.61
C LYS A 361 22.30 -4.90 -10.63
N VAL A 362 21.61 -3.90 -11.18
CA VAL A 362 20.86 -2.92 -10.38
C VAL A 362 19.43 -2.82 -10.89
N LEU A 363 18.50 -2.78 -9.95
CA LEU A 363 17.10 -2.47 -10.21
C LEU A 363 16.93 -0.95 -10.12
N GLU A 364 16.54 -0.33 -11.23
CA GLU A 364 16.22 1.09 -11.32
C GLU A 364 14.69 1.28 -11.28
N VAL A 365 14.22 2.14 -10.37
CA VAL A 365 12.79 2.53 -10.28
C VAL A 365 12.70 4.05 -10.22
N ALA A 366 11.83 4.65 -11.04
CA ALA A 366 11.66 6.10 -11.02
C ALA A 366 10.28 6.56 -11.51
N PHE A 367 9.87 7.77 -11.08
CA PHE A 367 8.64 8.47 -11.51
C PHE A 367 8.69 9.97 -11.23
#